data_AF-A0A067RTW2-F1
#
_entry.id   AF-A0A067RTW2-F1
#
_cell.length_a   1.000
_cell.length_b   1.000
_cell.length_c   1.000
_cell.angle_alpha   90.00
_cell.angle_beta   90.00
_cell.angle_gamma   90.00
#
_symmetry.space_group_name_H-M   'P 1'
#
loop_
_entity.id
_entity.type
_entity.pdbx_description
1 polymer ?
#
loop_
_entity_poly.entity_id
_entity_poly.type
_entity_poly.pdbx_seq_one_letter_code
_entity_poly.pdbx_strand_id
1 'polypeptide(L)'
;MSKNFREQALMQMMDGVLKVRWEDEIKKDIQKPKCMIEKNPEDYNDEDLKIIKDYEEKVALHLSERESYREMLETEFQKLSQTIKNGVMKFNGQLHDLFILKLKTEAAIGQETLKMNRYMYMVHKRLSLNLKQKKLKMEVIKQESHNSALQEQIQQLKIWRNDCQAAYETAVAHEKQLEKNFKKEFPEVSQVVLEQLYKFYRRRPNMHQRARTSVILLNELSRHTASADRPSFLPPEYIEYLKGLDQIDNYSNTPPVINEDIWATLCRVRRRKVESELKAKCCALMVADSEHTLNVYQKKLAGEKQHITTLLDEVHKAKEQLLELEHDTELQIVMKQRVIEITTTGLISDFDDAVLITSKQAKSVNQLVKKAGDQKLAVMQQTTNLNQSILCKEWEHRKLRMEIKDLQNHLHNLESMKVTTDIQKFLCRRLEGISESKSILSIGREISLLKKSYEKTIQEIQEHLDDLDKKISAQNKANQKMDAKVAELTVDVNEQQLLRNLEFASRQTDVKQRMASIVKRSHLVHVMQKQHAEILALQTELELLHLKIYPTLKHEIIQE
;
A
#
# COMPACT_ATOMS: atom_id res chain seq x y z
N MET A 1 -50.57 -5.29 -65.46
CA MET A 1 -51.94 -5.79 -65.21
C MET A 1 -51.94 -7.31 -65.09
N SER A 2 -51.78 -7.87 -63.88
CA SER A 2 -52.04 -9.31 -63.59
C SER A 2 -51.99 -9.62 -62.08
N LYS A 3 -51.32 -8.81 -61.24
CA LYS A 3 -51.24 -9.08 -59.79
C LYS A 3 -52.56 -8.94 -59.01
N ASN A 4 -53.58 -8.27 -59.56
CA ASN A 4 -54.86 -8.06 -58.87
C ASN A 4 -55.99 -9.00 -59.29
N PHE A 5 -55.82 -9.86 -60.30
CA PHE A 5 -56.92 -10.77 -60.68
C PHE A 5 -57.19 -11.80 -59.57
N ARG A 6 -56.15 -12.30 -58.90
CA ARG A 6 -56.31 -13.27 -57.80
C ARG A 6 -57.00 -12.66 -56.58
N GLU A 7 -56.59 -11.49 -56.13
CA GLU A 7 -57.25 -10.82 -54.99
C GLU A 7 -58.67 -10.38 -55.35
N GLN A 8 -58.91 -9.85 -56.55
CA GLN A 8 -60.25 -9.48 -57.01
C GLN A 8 -61.16 -10.68 -57.22
N ALA A 9 -60.66 -11.78 -57.79
CA ALA A 9 -61.41 -13.03 -57.93
C ALA A 9 -61.69 -13.68 -56.56
N LEU A 10 -60.76 -13.60 -55.61
CA LEU A 10 -60.97 -14.06 -54.24
C LEU A 10 -62.02 -13.20 -53.50
N MET A 11 -62.00 -11.89 -53.72
CA MET A 11 -63.03 -10.96 -53.24
C MET A 11 -64.40 -11.25 -53.86
N GLN A 12 -64.48 -11.55 -55.16
CA GLN A 12 -65.73 -11.86 -55.85
C GLN A 12 -66.27 -13.26 -55.58
N MET A 13 -65.40 -14.25 -55.33
CA MET A 13 -65.81 -15.65 -55.15
C MET A 13 -65.90 -16.07 -53.69
N MET A 14 -65.18 -15.42 -52.77
CA MET A 14 -65.07 -15.83 -51.36
C MET A 14 -64.87 -14.65 -50.38
N ASP A 15 -65.36 -13.44 -50.72
CA ASP A 15 -65.24 -12.22 -49.88
C ASP A 15 -63.80 -11.90 -49.39
N GLY A 16 -62.78 -12.39 -50.11
CA GLY A 16 -61.38 -12.08 -49.84
C GLY A 16 -60.68 -13.00 -48.83
N VAL A 17 -61.30 -14.10 -48.38
CA VAL A 17 -60.68 -15.04 -47.42
C VAL A 17 -60.83 -16.49 -47.89
N LEU A 18 -59.71 -17.22 -48.00
CA LEU A 18 -59.65 -18.61 -48.51
C LEU A 18 -60.28 -19.66 -47.57
N LYS A 19 -60.28 -19.37 -46.26
CA LYS A 19 -60.98 -20.14 -45.21
C LYS A 19 -61.50 -19.15 -44.19
N VAL A 20 -62.82 -19.04 -44.08
CA VAL A 20 -63.45 -18.19 -43.07
C VAL A 20 -63.12 -18.78 -41.70
N ARG A 21 -62.36 -18.03 -40.90
CA ARG A 21 -62.13 -18.38 -39.50
C ARG A 21 -63.25 -17.76 -38.68
N TRP A 22 -63.76 -18.51 -37.72
CA TRP A 22 -64.76 -18.05 -36.75
C TRP A 22 -64.35 -16.71 -36.10
N GLU A 23 -63.06 -16.54 -35.82
CA GLU A 23 -62.46 -15.32 -35.26
C GLU A 23 -62.64 -14.06 -36.15
N ASP A 24 -62.78 -14.22 -37.46
CA ASP A 24 -62.94 -13.12 -38.42
C ASP A 24 -64.42 -12.77 -38.64
N GLU A 25 -65.34 -13.71 -38.39
CA GLU A 25 -66.79 -13.48 -38.43
C GLU A 25 -67.27 -12.73 -37.18
N ILE A 26 -66.71 -13.06 -36.01
CA ILE A 26 -67.00 -12.37 -34.75
C ILE A 26 -66.57 -10.90 -34.79
N LYS A 27 -65.59 -10.53 -35.62
CA LYS A 27 -65.17 -9.12 -35.75
C LYS A 27 -66.11 -8.27 -36.61
N LYS A 28 -67.03 -8.88 -37.37
CA LYS A 28 -68.02 -8.16 -38.19
C LYS A 28 -69.26 -7.82 -37.36
N ASP A 29 -69.80 -6.62 -37.48
CA ASP A 29 -71.01 -6.21 -36.76
C ASP A 29 -72.27 -6.79 -37.41
N ILE A 30 -73.25 -7.20 -36.60
CA ILE A 30 -74.55 -7.66 -37.10
C ILE A 30 -75.32 -6.45 -37.64
N GLN A 31 -75.72 -6.52 -38.91
CA GLN A 31 -76.45 -5.47 -39.59
C GLN A 31 -77.81 -5.21 -38.92
N LYS A 32 -78.12 -3.93 -38.70
CA LYS A 32 -79.40 -3.51 -38.12
C LYS A 32 -80.56 -3.91 -39.03
N PRO A 33 -81.69 -4.42 -38.49
CA PRO A 33 -82.85 -4.75 -39.30
C PRO A 33 -83.43 -3.49 -39.96
N LYS A 34 -84.03 -3.65 -41.14
CA LYS A 34 -84.60 -2.52 -41.92
C LYS A 34 -85.65 -1.72 -41.13
N CYS A 35 -86.43 -2.39 -40.27
CA CYS A 35 -87.40 -1.73 -39.40
C CYS A 35 -86.78 -0.73 -38.42
N MET A 36 -85.57 -1.00 -37.88
CA MET A 36 -84.84 -0.06 -37.01
C MET A 36 -84.19 1.12 -37.76
N ILE A 37 -84.06 1.03 -39.08
CA ILE A 37 -83.40 2.04 -39.92
C ILE A 37 -84.45 2.95 -40.58
N GLU A 38 -85.61 2.40 -40.95
CA GLU A 38 -86.60 3.05 -41.82
C GLU A 38 -87.88 3.50 -41.09
N LYS A 39 -88.19 2.96 -39.89
CA LYS A 39 -89.43 3.29 -39.15
C LYS A 39 -89.14 3.95 -37.80
N ASN A 40 -90.06 4.81 -37.35
CA ASN A 40 -89.99 5.43 -36.02
C ASN A 40 -90.48 4.44 -34.93
N PRO A 41 -90.00 4.56 -33.67
CA PRO A 41 -90.33 3.62 -32.59
C PRO A 41 -91.82 3.49 -32.25
N GLU A 42 -92.62 4.48 -32.64
CA GLU A 42 -94.07 4.55 -32.41
C GLU A 42 -94.88 3.74 -33.43
N ASP A 43 -94.28 3.35 -34.56
CA ASP A 43 -94.94 2.68 -35.71
C ASP A 43 -94.58 1.19 -35.85
N TYR A 44 -94.04 0.57 -34.79
CA TYR A 44 -93.68 -0.85 -34.81
C TYR A 44 -94.90 -1.76 -34.70
N ASN A 45 -95.11 -2.62 -35.72
CA ASN A 45 -96.08 -3.71 -35.63
C ASN A 45 -95.55 -4.88 -34.77
N ASP A 46 -96.42 -5.76 -34.30
CA ASP A 46 -96.04 -6.94 -33.50
C ASP A 46 -94.98 -7.84 -34.19
N GLU A 47 -94.99 -7.89 -35.52
CA GLU A 47 -93.97 -8.59 -36.33
C GLU A 47 -92.63 -7.83 -36.37
N ASP A 48 -92.64 -6.49 -36.37
CA ASP A 48 -91.43 -5.66 -36.30
C ASP A 48 -90.77 -5.77 -34.90
N LEU A 49 -91.58 -5.86 -33.83
CA LEU A 49 -91.11 -6.08 -32.46
C LEU A 49 -90.45 -7.46 -32.28
N LYS A 50 -90.93 -8.50 -32.96
CA LYS A 50 -90.26 -9.82 -32.97
C LYS A 50 -88.91 -9.77 -33.69
N ILE A 51 -88.83 -9.10 -34.85
CA ILE A 51 -87.58 -8.96 -35.61
C ILE A 51 -86.53 -8.15 -34.82
N ILE A 52 -86.98 -7.14 -34.06
CA ILE A 52 -86.14 -6.37 -33.14
C ILE A 52 -85.62 -7.23 -31.99
N LYS A 53 -86.49 -8.02 -31.34
CA LYS A 53 -86.07 -8.96 -30.29
C LYS A 53 -85.08 -10.00 -30.80
N ASP A 54 -85.34 -10.61 -31.96
CA ASP A 54 -84.43 -11.56 -32.59
C ASP A 54 -83.08 -10.93 -32.95
N TYR A 55 -83.06 -9.65 -33.32
CA TYR A 55 -81.83 -8.90 -33.57
C TYR A 55 -81.08 -8.59 -32.28
N GLU A 56 -81.76 -8.13 -31.24
CA GLU A 56 -81.18 -7.86 -29.92
C GLU A 56 -80.59 -9.13 -29.29
N GLU A 57 -81.28 -10.27 -29.41
CA GLU A 57 -80.78 -11.58 -28.96
C GLU A 57 -79.52 -12.00 -29.76
N LYS A 58 -79.52 -11.81 -31.08
CA LYS A 58 -78.33 -12.10 -31.91
C LYS A 58 -77.16 -11.18 -31.61
N VAL A 59 -77.41 -9.89 -31.36
CA VAL A 59 -76.38 -8.91 -30.93
C VAL A 59 -75.84 -9.27 -29.55
N ALA A 60 -76.70 -9.66 -28.60
CA ALA A 60 -76.28 -10.09 -27.28
C ALA A 60 -75.42 -11.36 -27.32
N LEU A 61 -75.81 -12.36 -28.13
CA LEU A 61 -75.01 -13.57 -28.36
C LEU A 61 -73.65 -13.25 -29.00
N HIS A 62 -73.62 -12.38 -30.01
CA HIS A 62 -72.39 -11.99 -30.71
C HIS A 62 -71.44 -11.17 -29.84
N LEU A 63 -71.97 -10.29 -28.98
CA LEU A 63 -71.20 -9.60 -27.94
C LEU A 63 -70.63 -10.58 -26.90
N SER A 64 -71.41 -11.60 -26.51
CA SER A 64 -70.95 -12.67 -25.61
C SER A 64 -69.81 -13.49 -26.25
N GLU A 65 -69.92 -13.81 -27.55
CA GLU A 65 -68.86 -14.50 -28.30
C GLU A 65 -67.60 -13.63 -28.47
N ARG A 66 -67.75 -12.32 -28.71
CA ARG A 66 -66.63 -11.35 -28.70
C ARG A 66 -65.92 -11.30 -27.36
N GLU A 67 -66.67 -11.28 -26.28
CA GLU A 67 -66.13 -11.23 -24.93
C GLU A 67 -65.38 -12.52 -24.60
N SER A 68 -65.95 -13.68 -24.95
CA SER A 68 -65.27 -14.98 -24.83
C SER A 68 -63.98 -15.06 -25.67
N TYR A 69 -63.98 -14.53 -26.89
CA TYR A 69 -62.77 -14.45 -27.72
C TYR A 69 -61.73 -13.47 -27.15
N ARG A 70 -62.15 -12.32 -26.59
CA ARG A 70 -61.29 -11.38 -25.87
C ARG A 70 -60.61 -12.05 -24.69
N GLU A 71 -61.38 -12.75 -23.85
CA GLU A 71 -60.85 -13.50 -22.70
C GLU A 71 -59.86 -14.59 -23.15
N MET A 72 -60.17 -15.31 -24.22
CA MET A 72 -59.25 -16.30 -24.81
C MET A 72 -57.92 -15.65 -25.22
N LEU A 73 -57.96 -14.54 -25.96
CA LEU A 73 -56.77 -13.79 -26.37
C LEU A 73 -55.99 -13.23 -25.18
N GLU A 74 -56.66 -12.72 -24.14
CA GLU A 74 -56.02 -12.26 -22.92
C GLU A 74 -55.31 -13.41 -22.20
N THR A 75 -55.92 -14.60 -22.12
CA THR A 75 -55.27 -15.76 -21.50
C THR A 75 -54.07 -16.23 -22.31
N GLU A 76 -54.16 -16.22 -23.65
CA GLU A 76 -53.03 -16.56 -24.52
C GLU A 76 -51.91 -15.54 -24.39
N PHE A 77 -52.23 -14.24 -24.39
CA PHE A 77 -51.26 -13.17 -24.20
C PHE A 77 -50.53 -13.29 -22.86
N GLN A 78 -51.25 -13.59 -21.77
CA GLN A 78 -50.66 -13.82 -20.45
C GLN A 78 -49.74 -15.05 -20.45
N LYS A 79 -50.19 -16.17 -21.04
CA LYS A 79 -49.36 -17.39 -21.18
C LYS A 79 -48.09 -17.13 -21.99
N LEU A 80 -48.21 -16.41 -23.10
CA LEU A 80 -47.07 -16.08 -23.97
C LEU A 80 -46.09 -15.15 -23.25
N SER A 81 -46.61 -14.10 -22.59
CA SER A 81 -45.82 -13.16 -21.80
C SER A 81 -45.06 -13.86 -20.66
N GLN A 82 -45.71 -14.78 -19.95
CA GLN A 82 -45.07 -15.56 -18.89
C GLN A 82 -44.00 -16.51 -19.46
N THR A 83 -44.27 -17.13 -20.61
CA THR A 83 -43.31 -18.01 -21.29
C THR A 83 -42.07 -17.24 -21.73
N ILE A 84 -42.23 -16.05 -22.32
CA ILE A 84 -41.13 -15.17 -22.71
C ILE A 84 -40.34 -14.74 -21.46
N LYS A 85 -41.02 -14.29 -20.41
CA LYS A 85 -40.36 -13.88 -19.15
C LYS A 85 -39.53 -15.01 -18.54
N ASN A 86 -40.08 -16.21 -18.47
CA ASN A 86 -39.38 -17.40 -17.99
C ASN A 86 -38.20 -17.77 -18.90
N GLY A 87 -38.35 -17.63 -20.23
CA GLY A 87 -37.30 -17.86 -21.21
C GLY A 87 -36.12 -16.89 -21.02
N VAL A 88 -36.41 -15.59 -20.88
CA VAL A 88 -35.40 -14.55 -20.62
C VAL A 88 -34.68 -14.80 -19.30
N MET A 89 -35.41 -15.14 -18.22
CA MET A 89 -34.78 -15.46 -16.93
C MET A 89 -33.85 -16.67 -17.03
N LYS A 90 -34.27 -17.75 -17.72
CA LYS A 90 -33.43 -18.94 -17.93
C LYS A 90 -32.18 -18.62 -18.76
N PHE A 91 -32.34 -17.88 -19.86
CA PHE A 91 -31.23 -17.47 -20.70
C PHE A 91 -30.22 -16.61 -19.92
N ASN A 92 -30.70 -15.62 -19.18
CA ASN A 92 -29.84 -14.76 -18.35
C ASN A 92 -29.12 -15.56 -17.25
N GLY A 93 -29.80 -16.54 -16.64
CA GLY A 93 -29.17 -17.47 -15.70
C GLY A 93 -28.04 -18.28 -16.33
N GLN A 94 -28.30 -18.89 -17.50
CA GLN A 94 -27.28 -19.63 -18.24
C GLN A 94 -26.10 -18.74 -18.69
N LEU A 95 -26.38 -17.51 -19.13
CA LEU A 95 -25.35 -16.54 -19.49
C LEU A 95 -24.49 -16.14 -18.29
N HIS A 96 -25.12 -15.94 -17.12
CA HIS A 96 -24.40 -15.68 -15.88
C HIS A 96 -23.51 -16.85 -15.47
N ASP A 97 -24.02 -18.08 -15.52
CA ASP A 97 -23.26 -19.29 -15.20
C ASP A 97 -22.08 -19.47 -16.17
N LEU A 98 -22.29 -19.21 -17.47
CA LEU A 98 -21.24 -19.22 -18.49
C LEU A 98 -20.18 -18.14 -18.20
N PHE A 99 -20.60 -16.94 -17.79
CA PHE A 99 -19.67 -15.86 -17.45
C PHE A 99 -18.82 -16.21 -16.22
N ILE A 100 -19.43 -16.77 -15.18
CA ILE A 100 -18.70 -17.27 -14.01
C ILE A 100 -17.75 -18.40 -14.39
N LEU A 101 -18.16 -19.31 -15.28
CA LEU A 101 -17.29 -20.36 -15.79
C LEU A 101 -16.09 -19.77 -16.54
N LYS A 102 -16.33 -18.80 -17.43
CA LYS A 102 -15.27 -18.09 -18.17
C LYS A 102 -14.26 -17.46 -17.21
N LEU A 103 -14.71 -16.71 -16.21
CA LEU A 103 -13.83 -16.08 -15.22
C LEU A 103 -13.01 -17.12 -14.45
N LYS A 104 -13.62 -18.25 -14.04
CA LYS A 104 -12.88 -19.34 -13.38
C LYS A 104 -11.84 -19.97 -14.30
N THR A 105 -12.16 -20.18 -15.58
CA THR A 105 -11.21 -20.73 -16.55
C THR A 105 -10.05 -19.78 -16.82
N GLU A 106 -10.32 -18.48 -17.00
CA GLU A 106 -9.28 -17.46 -17.19
C GLU A 106 -8.38 -17.34 -15.95
N ALA A 107 -8.97 -17.35 -14.74
CA ALA A 107 -8.22 -17.35 -13.50
C ALA A 107 -7.33 -18.61 -13.35
N ALA A 108 -7.84 -19.79 -13.72
CA ALA A 108 -7.05 -21.03 -13.69
C ALA A 108 -5.90 -21.00 -14.71
N ILE A 109 -6.14 -20.52 -15.92
CA ILE A 109 -5.09 -20.33 -16.94
C ILE A 109 -4.03 -19.35 -16.44
N GLY A 110 -4.45 -18.22 -15.88
CA GLY A 110 -3.56 -17.21 -15.30
C GLY A 110 -2.72 -17.78 -14.16
N GLN A 111 -3.32 -18.57 -13.28
CA GLN A 111 -2.62 -19.27 -12.20
C GLN A 111 -1.56 -20.23 -12.74
N GLU A 112 -1.90 -21.11 -13.68
CA GLU A 112 -0.93 -22.06 -14.23
C GLU A 112 0.17 -21.35 -15.01
N THR A 113 -0.15 -20.27 -15.73
CA THR A 113 0.83 -19.46 -16.46
C THR A 113 1.80 -18.78 -15.50
N LEU A 114 1.31 -18.21 -14.40
CA LEU A 114 2.16 -17.61 -13.37
C LEU A 114 3.08 -18.65 -12.73
N LYS A 115 2.54 -19.84 -12.42
CA LYS A 115 3.30 -20.95 -11.86
C LYS A 115 4.40 -21.42 -12.82
N MET A 116 4.10 -21.58 -14.11
CA MET A 116 5.10 -21.89 -15.13
C MET A 116 6.18 -20.83 -15.21
N ASN A 117 5.81 -19.55 -15.26
CA ASN A 117 6.77 -18.43 -15.31
C ASN A 117 7.70 -18.40 -14.09
N ARG A 118 7.14 -18.62 -12.89
CA ARG A 118 7.93 -18.72 -11.64
C ARG A 118 8.91 -19.87 -11.69
N TYR A 119 8.48 -21.08 -12.09
CA TYR A 119 9.39 -22.21 -12.22
C TYR A 119 10.48 -21.96 -13.27
N MET A 120 10.13 -21.38 -14.42
CA MET A 120 11.10 -21.04 -15.46
C MET A 120 12.14 -20.05 -14.93
N TYR A 121 11.70 -19.03 -14.18
CA TYR A 121 12.59 -18.08 -13.53
C TYR A 121 13.50 -18.76 -12.49
N MET A 122 12.95 -19.60 -11.61
CA MET A 122 13.74 -20.35 -10.62
C MET A 122 14.76 -21.26 -11.28
N VAL A 123 14.37 -22.01 -12.32
CA VAL A 123 15.27 -22.88 -13.07
C VAL A 123 16.37 -22.07 -13.74
N HIS A 124 16.03 -20.95 -14.38
CA HIS A 124 17.01 -20.07 -15.00
C HIS A 124 17.99 -19.50 -13.97
N LYS A 125 17.51 -19.01 -12.82
CA LYS A 125 18.33 -18.48 -11.73
C LYS A 125 19.26 -19.57 -11.17
N ARG A 126 18.73 -20.78 -10.95
CA ARG A 126 19.51 -21.94 -10.52
C ARG A 126 20.60 -22.32 -11.53
N LEU A 127 20.29 -22.34 -12.82
CA LEU A 127 21.27 -22.63 -13.88
C LEU A 127 22.36 -21.55 -13.93
N SER A 128 21.98 -20.27 -13.86
CA SER A 128 22.91 -19.15 -13.84
C SER A 128 23.88 -19.23 -12.64
N LEU A 129 23.35 -19.48 -11.43
CA LEU A 129 24.17 -19.66 -10.22
C LEU A 129 25.10 -20.87 -10.32
N ASN A 130 24.61 -22.00 -10.83
CA ASN A 130 25.45 -23.19 -11.07
C ASN A 130 26.57 -22.92 -12.07
N LEU A 131 26.28 -22.21 -13.17
CA LEU A 131 27.30 -21.83 -14.15
C LEU A 131 28.34 -20.88 -13.54
N LYS A 132 27.89 -19.89 -12.76
CA LYS A 132 28.78 -18.98 -12.01
C LYS A 132 29.68 -19.77 -11.06
N GLN A 133 29.11 -20.68 -10.28
CA GLN A 133 29.87 -21.52 -9.35
C GLN A 133 30.90 -22.40 -10.07
N LYS A 134 30.54 -23.01 -11.21
CA LYS A 134 31.48 -23.79 -12.03
C LYS A 134 32.63 -22.93 -12.56
N LYS A 135 32.34 -21.74 -13.07
CA LYS A 135 33.37 -20.80 -13.56
C LYS A 135 34.33 -20.39 -12.45
N LEU A 136 33.80 -20.01 -11.28
CA LEU A 136 34.62 -19.63 -10.13
C LEU A 136 35.51 -20.79 -9.66
N LYS A 137 34.97 -22.02 -9.58
CA LYS A 137 35.77 -23.21 -9.23
C LYS A 137 36.91 -23.47 -10.23
N MET A 138 36.66 -23.31 -11.52
CA MET A 138 37.71 -23.44 -12.53
C MET A 138 38.79 -22.37 -12.38
N GLU A 139 38.42 -21.12 -12.08
CA GLU A 139 39.40 -20.06 -11.86
C GLU A 139 40.23 -20.31 -10.59
N VAL A 140 39.62 -20.81 -9.52
CA VAL A 140 40.34 -21.23 -8.30
C VAL A 140 41.40 -22.29 -8.64
N ILE A 141 41.04 -23.36 -9.35
CA ILE A 141 41.98 -24.43 -9.73
C ILE A 141 43.13 -23.88 -10.57
N LYS A 142 42.81 -23.03 -11.55
CA LYS A 142 43.82 -22.37 -12.39
C LYS A 142 44.76 -21.53 -11.55
N GLN A 143 44.23 -20.74 -10.61
CA GLN A 143 45.02 -19.88 -9.74
C GLN A 143 45.87 -20.67 -8.75
N GLU A 144 45.38 -21.77 -8.20
CA GLU A 144 46.14 -22.70 -7.37
C GLU A 144 47.31 -23.34 -8.11
N SER A 145 47.14 -23.67 -9.40
CA SER A 145 48.23 -24.16 -10.24
C SER A 145 49.31 -23.08 -10.44
N HIS A 146 48.91 -21.83 -10.66
CA HIS A 146 49.83 -20.70 -10.80
C HIS A 146 50.59 -20.43 -9.49
N ASN A 147 49.89 -20.50 -8.36
CA ASN A 147 50.47 -20.34 -7.02
C ASN A 147 51.51 -21.43 -6.74
N SER A 148 51.22 -22.68 -7.13
CA SER A 148 52.16 -23.81 -6.99
C SER A 148 53.45 -23.58 -7.81
N ALA A 149 53.33 -23.16 -9.07
CA ALA A 149 54.48 -22.82 -9.91
C ALA A 149 55.30 -21.65 -9.33
N LEU A 150 54.63 -20.62 -8.83
CA LEU A 150 55.29 -19.48 -8.18
C LEU A 150 56.02 -19.92 -6.89
N GLN A 151 55.43 -20.85 -6.13
CA GLN A 151 56.05 -21.42 -4.94
C GLN A 151 57.31 -22.22 -5.27
N GLU A 152 57.32 -22.98 -6.37
CA GLU A 152 58.53 -23.66 -6.87
C GLU A 152 59.63 -22.66 -7.24
N GLN A 153 59.29 -21.58 -7.96
CA GLN A 153 60.25 -20.50 -8.28
C GLN A 153 60.83 -19.86 -7.02
N ILE A 154 60.01 -19.65 -5.98
CA ILE A 154 60.48 -19.15 -4.69
C ILE A 154 61.45 -20.11 -4.02
N GLN A 155 61.25 -21.43 -4.13
CA GLN A 155 62.22 -22.40 -3.59
C GLN A 155 63.56 -22.33 -4.33
N GLN A 156 63.54 -22.19 -5.66
CA GLN A 156 64.77 -22.00 -6.45
C GLN A 156 65.50 -20.70 -6.06
N LEU A 157 64.76 -19.60 -5.88
CA LEU A 157 65.34 -18.33 -5.42
C LEU A 157 65.92 -18.42 -4.00
N LYS A 158 65.33 -19.22 -3.10
CA LYS A 158 65.90 -19.49 -1.76
C LYS A 158 67.23 -20.22 -1.84
N ILE A 159 67.34 -21.22 -2.71
CA ILE A 159 68.60 -21.94 -2.95
C ILE A 159 69.66 -20.95 -3.44
N TRP A 160 69.34 -20.15 -4.46
CA TRP A 160 70.25 -19.14 -5.00
C TRP A 160 70.68 -18.09 -3.96
N ARG A 161 69.76 -17.63 -3.10
CA ARG A 161 70.08 -16.72 -1.98
C ARG A 161 71.04 -17.36 -0.99
N ASN A 162 70.84 -18.65 -0.68
CA ASN A 162 71.75 -19.38 0.21
C ASN A 162 73.14 -19.58 -0.41
N ASP A 163 73.23 -19.81 -1.72
CA ASP A 163 74.50 -19.88 -2.44
C ASP A 163 75.24 -18.54 -2.40
N CYS A 164 74.52 -17.42 -2.61
CA CYS A 164 75.09 -16.08 -2.48
C CYS A 164 75.60 -15.80 -1.05
N GLN A 165 74.84 -16.23 -0.04
CA GLN A 165 75.22 -16.11 1.37
C GLN A 165 76.48 -16.93 1.70
N ALA A 166 76.55 -18.18 1.24
CA ALA A 166 77.73 -19.02 1.43
C ALA A 166 78.97 -18.44 0.75
N ALA A 167 78.82 -17.87 -0.46
CA ALA A 167 79.90 -17.19 -1.17
C ALA A 167 80.39 -15.94 -0.40
N TYR A 168 79.46 -15.16 0.18
CA TYR A 168 79.79 -14.02 1.03
C TYR A 168 80.55 -14.44 2.29
N GLU A 169 80.07 -15.45 3.02
CA GLU A 169 80.72 -15.95 4.22
C GLU A 169 82.13 -16.47 3.93
N THR A 170 82.31 -17.18 2.82
CA THR A 170 83.61 -17.65 2.34
C THR A 170 84.55 -16.47 2.03
N ALA A 171 84.06 -15.44 1.34
CA ALA A 171 84.86 -14.26 1.02
C ALA A 171 85.29 -13.47 2.26
N VAL A 172 84.39 -13.30 3.24
CA VAL A 172 84.68 -12.66 4.53
C VAL A 172 85.64 -13.50 5.37
N ALA A 173 85.50 -14.82 5.38
CA ALA A 173 86.42 -15.73 6.08
C ALA A 173 87.84 -15.63 5.50
N HIS A 174 87.96 -15.62 4.16
CA HIS A 174 89.23 -15.43 3.48
C HIS A 174 89.87 -14.07 3.80
N GLU A 175 89.09 -12.98 3.79
CA GLU A 175 89.57 -11.65 4.19
C GLU A 175 90.13 -11.64 5.63
N LYS A 176 89.37 -12.21 6.58
CA LYS A 176 89.82 -12.34 7.97
C LYS A 176 91.08 -13.21 8.10
N GLN A 177 91.23 -14.23 7.27
CA GLN A 177 92.41 -15.09 7.26
C GLN A 177 93.64 -14.34 6.76
N LEU A 178 93.51 -13.49 5.72
CA LEU A 178 94.59 -12.61 5.28
C LEU A 178 95.03 -11.66 6.40
N GLU A 179 94.09 -11.11 7.16
CA GLU A 179 94.41 -10.24 8.29
C GLU A 179 95.13 -10.97 9.44
N LYS A 180 94.77 -12.22 9.73
CA LYS A 180 95.48 -13.06 10.71
C LYS A 180 96.88 -13.46 10.23
N ASN A 181 97.03 -13.75 8.95
CA ASN A 181 98.31 -14.18 8.36
C ASN A 181 99.28 -13.01 8.10
N PHE A 182 98.84 -11.76 8.20
CA PHE A 182 99.69 -10.58 7.96
C PHE A 182 101.02 -10.64 8.72
N LYS A 183 101.01 -11.02 10.01
CA LYS A 183 102.25 -11.12 10.82
C LYS A 183 103.21 -12.19 10.30
N LYS A 184 102.71 -13.25 9.66
CA LYS A 184 103.53 -14.35 9.13
C LYS A 184 104.27 -13.97 7.85
N GLU A 185 103.82 -12.95 7.13
CA GLU A 185 104.49 -12.44 5.92
C GLU A 185 105.75 -11.62 6.24
N PHE A 186 105.98 -11.29 7.52
CA PHE A 186 107.11 -10.46 7.98
C PHE A 186 107.82 -11.07 9.21
N PRO A 187 108.51 -12.22 9.07
CA PRO A 187 109.12 -12.92 10.21
C PRO A 187 110.36 -12.21 10.80
N GLU A 188 111.07 -11.40 10.02
CA GLU A 188 112.37 -10.79 10.39
C GLU A 188 112.26 -9.30 10.78
N VAL A 189 111.06 -8.81 11.08
CA VAL A 189 110.79 -7.38 11.35
C VAL A 189 110.49 -7.12 12.82
N SER A 190 111.02 -6.03 13.38
CA SER A 190 110.75 -5.64 14.78
C SER A 190 109.27 -5.26 15.01
N GLN A 191 108.78 -5.42 16.24
CA GLN A 191 107.38 -5.16 16.60
C GLN A 191 106.92 -3.72 16.28
N VAL A 192 107.79 -2.72 16.48
CA VAL A 192 107.47 -1.31 16.18
C VAL A 192 107.29 -1.08 14.67
N VAL A 193 108.15 -1.69 13.85
CA VAL A 193 108.05 -1.61 12.40
C VAL A 193 106.84 -2.40 11.90
N LEU A 194 106.52 -3.55 12.52
CA LEU A 194 105.33 -4.34 12.19
C LEU A 194 104.02 -3.56 12.42
N GLU A 195 103.94 -2.76 13.48
CA GLU A 195 102.78 -1.89 13.75
C GLU A 195 102.67 -0.74 12.73
N GLN A 196 103.80 -0.19 12.28
CA GLN A 196 103.81 0.81 11.20
C GLN A 196 103.37 0.20 9.87
N LEU A 197 103.90 -0.99 9.50
CA LEU A 197 103.50 -1.74 8.31
C LEU A 197 102.00 -2.06 8.33
N TYR A 198 101.44 -2.40 9.50
CA TYR A 198 100.02 -2.68 9.64
C TYR A 198 99.12 -1.46 9.38
N LYS A 199 99.57 -0.24 9.74
CA LYS A 199 98.85 1.00 9.40
C LYS A 199 98.80 1.22 7.89
N PHE A 200 99.92 0.99 7.18
CA PHE A 200 99.97 1.08 5.73
C PHE A 200 99.19 -0.04 5.04
N TYR A 201 99.21 -1.26 5.58
CA TYR A 201 98.41 -2.40 5.12
C TYR A 201 96.91 -2.07 5.11
N ARG A 202 96.45 -1.33 6.12
CA ARG A 202 95.08 -0.82 6.21
C ARG A 202 94.85 0.47 5.42
N ARG A 203 95.75 0.99 4.59
CA ARG A 203 95.47 2.22 3.83
C ARG A 203 94.80 1.90 2.51
N ARG A 204 93.69 2.59 2.17
CA ARG A 204 92.97 2.42 0.90
C ARG A 204 92.48 3.76 0.35
N PRO A 205 92.33 3.90 -0.97
CA PRO A 205 91.66 5.04 -1.59
C PRO A 205 90.18 5.09 -1.24
N ASN A 206 89.57 6.27 -1.36
CA ASN A 206 88.13 6.44 -1.16
C ASN A 206 87.37 5.96 -2.40
N MET A 207 86.45 5.01 -2.20
CA MET A 207 85.58 4.52 -3.28
C MET A 207 84.35 5.43 -3.45
N HIS A 208 84.12 5.92 -4.67
CA HIS A 208 82.94 6.71 -5.01
C HIS A 208 81.63 5.93 -4.79
N GLN A 209 80.54 6.58 -4.36
CA GLN A 209 79.28 5.89 -4.01
C GLN A 209 78.67 5.13 -5.20
N ARG A 210 78.69 5.73 -6.39
CA ARG A 210 78.19 5.10 -7.64
C ARG A 210 78.94 3.82 -8.02
N ALA A 211 80.21 3.69 -7.62
CA ALA A 211 81.02 2.50 -7.88
C ALA A 211 80.70 1.32 -6.92
N ARG A 212 79.74 1.50 -5.99
CA ARG A 212 79.36 0.50 -4.99
C ARG A 212 78.04 -0.23 -5.28
N THR A 213 77.41 0.02 -6.43
CA THR A 213 76.06 -0.51 -6.72
C THR A 213 76.08 -1.72 -7.64
N SER A 214 77.03 -1.82 -8.57
CA SER A 214 77.09 -2.91 -9.54
C SER A 214 77.97 -4.06 -9.05
N VAL A 215 77.36 -5.23 -8.85
CA VAL A 215 78.05 -6.50 -8.55
C VAL A 215 79.11 -6.82 -9.60
N ILE A 216 78.74 -6.77 -10.89
CA ILE A 216 79.60 -7.19 -12.00
C ILE A 216 80.84 -6.30 -12.10
N LEU A 217 80.65 -4.98 -12.11
CA LEU A 217 81.76 -4.03 -12.24
C LEU A 217 82.67 -4.04 -11.00
N LEU A 218 82.12 -4.27 -9.80
CA LEU A 218 82.92 -4.39 -8.59
C LEU A 218 83.75 -5.69 -8.58
N ASN A 219 83.22 -6.78 -9.14
CA ASN A 219 83.97 -8.02 -9.32
C ASN A 219 85.11 -7.86 -10.33
N GLU A 220 84.86 -7.19 -11.46
CA GLU A 220 85.91 -6.83 -12.44
C GLU A 220 86.99 -5.96 -11.79
N LEU A 221 86.61 -4.91 -11.05
CA LEU A 221 87.56 -4.08 -10.31
C LEU A 221 88.46 -4.90 -9.39
N SER A 222 87.87 -5.86 -8.66
CA SER A 222 88.62 -6.68 -7.72
C SER A 222 89.78 -7.42 -8.41
N ARG A 223 89.54 -7.99 -9.61
CA ARG A 223 90.55 -8.71 -10.39
C ARG A 223 91.70 -7.82 -10.85
N HIS A 224 91.43 -6.54 -11.10
CA HIS A 224 92.45 -5.59 -11.58
C HIS A 224 93.22 -4.87 -10.46
N THR A 225 92.95 -5.15 -9.18
CA THR A 225 93.68 -4.54 -8.06
C THR A 225 95.17 -4.92 -8.02
N ALA A 226 95.50 -6.18 -8.30
CA ALA A 226 96.88 -6.70 -8.32
C ALA A 226 97.61 -6.45 -9.64
N SER A 227 96.87 -6.19 -10.72
CA SER A 227 97.43 -5.95 -12.06
C SER A 227 97.77 -4.48 -12.27
N ALA A 228 98.76 -4.21 -13.13
CA ALA A 228 99.03 -2.86 -13.65
C ALA A 228 98.09 -2.50 -14.82
N ASP A 229 97.35 -3.47 -15.36
CA ASP A 229 96.44 -3.28 -16.48
C ASP A 229 95.20 -2.44 -16.07
N ARG A 230 94.79 -1.52 -16.95
CA ARG A 230 93.68 -0.59 -16.74
C ARG A 230 92.73 -0.69 -17.94
N PRO A 231 91.80 -1.66 -17.92
CA PRO A 231 90.90 -1.86 -19.04
C PRO A 231 90.04 -0.62 -19.30
N SER A 232 89.85 -0.29 -20.58
CA SER A 232 89.04 0.86 -21.01
C SER A 232 87.54 0.71 -20.73
N PHE A 233 87.06 -0.52 -20.50
CA PHE A 233 85.65 -0.78 -20.18
C PHE A 233 85.28 -0.46 -18.73
N LEU A 234 86.27 -0.29 -17.84
CA LEU A 234 86.01 0.09 -16.45
C LEU A 234 85.62 1.58 -16.40
N PRO A 235 84.58 1.96 -15.63
CA PRO A 235 84.20 3.36 -15.55
C PRO A 235 85.32 4.23 -14.94
N PRO A 236 85.36 5.54 -15.25
CA PRO A 236 86.42 6.44 -14.80
C PRO A 236 86.65 6.41 -13.29
N GLU A 237 85.60 6.29 -12.48
CA GLU A 237 85.68 6.25 -11.03
C GLU A 237 86.42 5.00 -10.51
N TYR A 238 86.31 3.89 -11.25
CA TYR A 238 87.02 2.63 -10.95
C TYR A 238 88.50 2.74 -11.33
N ILE A 239 88.81 3.39 -12.45
CA ILE A 239 90.18 3.67 -12.88
C ILE A 239 90.88 4.62 -11.90
N GLU A 240 90.19 5.67 -11.43
CA GLU A 240 90.69 6.58 -10.40
C GLU A 240 90.99 5.86 -9.08
N TYR A 241 90.13 4.92 -8.67
CA TYR A 241 90.39 4.10 -7.49
C TYR A 241 91.67 3.26 -7.64
N LEU A 242 91.89 2.64 -8.80
CA LEU A 242 93.12 1.88 -9.09
C LEU A 242 94.36 2.79 -9.13
N LYS A 243 94.28 3.96 -9.76
CA LYS A 243 95.37 4.97 -9.74
C LYS A 243 95.68 5.43 -8.31
N GLY A 244 94.66 5.59 -7.48
CA GLY A 244 94.83 5.89 -6.06
C GLY A 244 95.58 4.77 -5.31
N LEU A 245 95.37 3.49 -5.65
CA LEU A 245 96.17 2.39 -5.10
C LEU A 245 97.63 2.49 -5.53
N ASP A 246 97.89 2.74 -6.82
CA ASP A 246 99.25 2.92 -7.35
C ASP A 246 100.00 4.06 -6.66
N GLN A 247 99.31 5.18 -6.40
CA GLN A 247 99.88 6.32 -5.67
C GLN A 247 100.27 5.95 -4.24
N ILE A 248 99.46 5.17 -3.52
CA ILE A 248 99.77 4.74 -2.15
C ILE A 248 100.94 3.75 -2.13
N ASP A 249 101.09 2.94 -3.17
CA ASP A 249 102.15 1.93 -3.31
C ASP A 249 103.52 2.50 -3.66
N ASN A 250 103.58 3.76 -4.11
CA ASN A 250 104.83 4.40 -4.50
C ASN A 250 105.82 4.46 -3.31
N TYR A 251 107.06 4.00 -3.53
CA TYR A 251 108.14 3.96 -2.53
C TYR A 251 108.47 5.34 -1.94
N SER A 252 108.13 6.42 -2.64
CA SER A 252 108.24 7.79 -2.11
C SER A 252 107.44 8.01 -0.81
N ASN A 253 106.46 7.15 -0.51
CA ASN A 253 105.64 7.22 0.69
C ASN A 253 106.16 6.34 1.85
N THR A 254 107.32 5.71 1.69
CA THR A 254 107.89 4.75 2.65
C THR A 254 108.68 5.47 3.75
N PRO A 255 108.49 5.12 5.04
CA PRO A 255 109.36 5.59 6.12
C PRO A 255 110.82 5.15 5.94
N PRO A 256 111.81 5.94 6.40
CA PRO A 256 113.24 5.62 6.24
C PRO A 256 113.70 4.29 6.86
N VAL A 257 112.88 3.69 7.73
CA VAL A 257 113.17 2.45 8.49
C VAL A 257 112.80 1.20 7.70
N ILE A 258 112.13 1.32 6.55
CA ILE A 258 111.62 0.19 5.77
C ILE A 258 112.37 0.10 4.42
N ASN A 259 113.00 -1.05 4.19
CA ASN A 259 113.71 -1.34 2.94
C ASN A 259 112.74 -1.63 1.78
N GLU A 260 113.22 -1.49 0.55
CA GLU A 260 112.43 -1.66 -0.67
C GLU A 260 111.75 -3.03 -0.78
N ASP A 261 112.44 -4.11 -0.41
CA ASP A 261 111.89 -5.48 -0.46
C ASP A 261 110.72 -5.70 0.52
N ILE A 262 110.82 -5.11 1.71
CA ILE A 262 109.76 -5.16 2.74
C ILE A 262 108.57 -4.33 2.26
N TRP A 263 108.82 -3.18 1.64
CA TRP A 263 107.78 -2.34 1.06
C TRP A 263 107.05 -3.01 -0.12
N ALA A 264 107.79 -3.63 -1.04
CA ALA A 264 107.22 -4.39 -2.15
C ALA A 264 106.34 -5.55 -1.66
N THR A 265 106.79 -6.27 -0.63
CA THR A 265 106.00 -7.33 0.03
C THR A 265 104.73 -6.76 0.67
N LEU A 266 104.80 -5.60 1.34
CA LEU A 266 103.64 -4.92 1.89
C LEU A 266 102.63 -4.50 0.82
N CYS A 267 103.08 -3.90 -0.29
CA CYS A 267 102.22 -3.49 -1.41
C CYS A 267 101.49 -4.70 -2.00
N ARG A 268 102.19 -5.82 -2.21
CA ARG A 268 101.60 -7.09 -2.68
C ARG A 268 100.53 -7.62 -1.71
N VAL A 269 100.85 -7.72 -0.42
CA VAL A 269 99.93 -8.24 0.60
C VAL A 269 98.71 -7.31 0.79
N ARG A 270 98.91 -5.99 0.69
CA ARG A 270 97.82 -4.99 0.70
C ARG A 270 96.91 -5.10 -0.51
N ARG A 271 97.45 -5.18 -1.74
CA ARG A 271 96.63 -5.36 -2.95
C ARG A 271 95.79 -6.62 -2.86
N ARG A 272 96.36 -7.74 -2.37
CA ARG A 272 95.64 -8.98 -2.12
C ARG A 272 94.52 -8.84 -1.07
N LYS A 273 94.73 -8.03 -0.03
CA LYS A 273 93.65 -7.70 0.92
C LYS A 273 92.56 -6.85 0.28
N VAL A 274 92.92 -5.81 -0.45
CA VAL A 274 91.95 -4.93 -1.13
C VAL A 274 91.13 -5.70 -2.15
N GLU A 275 91.74 -6.62 -2.90
CA GLU A 275 91.04 -7.57 -3.77
C GLU A 275 89.98 -8.37 -2.98
N SER A 276 90.38 -8.99 -1.87
CA SER A 276 89.48 -9.79 -1.03
C SER A 276 88.35 -8.97 -0.41
N GLU A 277 88.63 -7.74 0.05
CA GLU A 277 87.62 -6.81 0.58
C GLU A 277 86.60 -6.42 -0.50
N LEU A 278 87.05 -6.17 -1.74
CA LEU A 278 86.16 -5.85 -2.86
C LEU A 278 85.31 -7.06 -3.28
N LYS A 279 85.88 -8.28 -3.28
CA LYS A 279 85.12 -9.53 -3.50
C LYS A 279 84.08 -9.76 -2.42
N ALA A 280 84.40 -9.54 -1.14
CA ALA A 280 83.44 -9.65 -0.05
C ALA A 280 82.29 -8.62 -0.20
N LYS A 281 82.59 -7.38 -0.58
CA LYS A 281 81.56 -6.37 -0.90
C LYS A 281 80.69 -6.76 -2.09
N CYS A 282 81.27 -7.36 -3.13
CA CYS A 282 80.53 -7.90 -4.27
C CYS A 282 79.54 -8.98 -3.84
N CYS A 283 79.99 -9.96 -3.05
CA CYS A 283 79.11 -11.01 -2.52
C CYS A 283 78.02 -10.44 -1.60
N ALA A 284 78.32 -9.40 -0.81
CA ALA A 284 77.33 -8.73 0.04
C ALA A 284 76.20 -8.07 -0.79
N LEU A 285 76.54 -7.45 -1.93
CA LEU A 285 75.55 -6.89 -2.85
C LEU A 285 74.71 -8.00 -3.50
N MET A 286 75.32 -9.13 -3.89
CA MET A 286 74.56 -10.29 -4.42
C MET A 286 73.58 -10.86 -3.40
N VAL A 287 73.97 -10.94 -2.11
CA VAL A 287 73.06 -11.32 -1.03
C VAL A 287 71.90 -10.34 -0.95
N ALA A 288 72.15 -9.03 -0.95
CA ALA A 288 71.10 -8.02 -0.90
C ALA A 288 70.13 -8.10 -2.10
N ASP A 289 70.65 -8.27 -3.32
CA ASP A 289 69.83 -8.40 -4.54
C ASP A 289 68.99 -9.69 -4.52
N SER A 290 69.58 -10.80 -4.07
CA SER A 290 68.88 -12.08 -3.97
C SER A 290 67.78 -12.07 -2.90
N GLU A 291 68.04 -11.45 -1.75
CA GLU A 291 67.03 -11.23 -0.71
C GLU A 291 65.91 -10.30 -1.18
N HIS A 292 66.25 -9.22 -1.88
CA HIS A 292 65.25 -8.31 -2.44
C HIS A 292 64.33 -9.04 -3.43
N THR A 293 64.93 -9.77 -4.38
CA THR A 293 64.18 -10.55 -5.39
C THR A 293 63.27 -11.58 -4.71
N LEU A 294 63.80 -12.33 -3.74
CA LEU A 294 63.01 -13.30 -2.98
C LEU A 294 61.81 -12.65 -2.27
N ASN A 295 62.02 -11.49 -1.63
CA ASN A 295 60.96 -10.76 -0.94
C ASN A 295 59.85 -10.29 -1.90
N VAL A 296 60.20 -9.83 -3.11
CA VAL A 296 59.22 -9.44 -4.14
C VAL A 296 58.33 -10.62 -4.51
N TYR A 297 58.93 -11.79 -4.77
CA TYR A 297 58.18 -12.98 -5.14
C TYR A 297 57.33 -13.52 -3.98
N GLN A 298 57.83 -13.46 -2.74
CA GLN A 298 57.04 -13.83 -1.56
C GLN A 298 55.82 -12.92 -1.36
N LYS A 299 55.97 -11.60 -1.56
CA LYS A 299 54.85 -10.66 -1.53
C LYS A 299 53.84 -10.96 -2.63
N LYS A 300 54.31 -11.27 -3.84
CA LYS A 300 53.45 -11.70 -4.95
C LYS A 300 52.65 -12.95 -4.57
N LEU A 301 53.30 -13.99 -4.05
CA LEU A 301 52.65 -15.22 -3.58
C LEU A 301 51.57 -14.96 -2.53
N ALA A 302 51.84 -14.07 -1.56
CA ALA A 302 50.87 -13.68 -0.55
C ALA A 302 49.64 -13.01 -1.16
N GLY A 303 49.83 -12.11 -2.13
CA GLY A 303 48.73 -11.48 -2.88
C GLY A 303 47.90 -12.50 -3.67
N GLU A 304 48.55 -13.45 -4.36
CA GLU A 304 47.84 -14.49 -5.10
C GLU A 304 47.06 -15.44 -4.16
N LYS A 305 47.60 -15.75 -2.98
CA LYS A 305 46.87 -16.54 -1.95
C LYS A 305 45.65 -15.79 -1.44
N GLN A 306 45.76 -14.48 -1.21
CA GLN A 306 44.62 -13.65 -0.84
C GLN A 306 43.57 -13.63 -1.97
N HIS A 307 43.99 -13.56 -3.23
CA HIS A 307 43.06 -13.62 -4.35
C HIS A 307 42.30 -14.97 -4.39
N ILE A 308 42.98 -16.09 -4.16
CA ILE A 308 42.32 -17.40 -4.04
C ILE A 308 41.29 -17.40 -2.90
N THR A 309 41.61 -16.83 -1.74
CA THR A 309 40.64 -16.74 -0.63
C THR A 309 39.40 -15.94 -1.03
N THR A 310 39.57 -14.82 -1.75
CA THR A 310 38.42 -14.04 -2.24
C THR A 310 37.56 -14.81 -3.24
N LEU A 311 38.17 -15.60 -4.13
CA LEU A 311 37.44 -16.45 -5.07
C LEU A 311 36.68 -17.57 -4.34
N LEU A 312 37.28 -18.17 -3.31
CA LEU A 312 36.61 -19.19 -2.49
C LEU A 312 35.40 -18.62 -1.73
N ASP A 313 35.51 -17.40 -1.21
CA ASP A 313 34.38 -16.71 -0.58
C ASP A 313 33.24 -16.45 -1.57
N GLU A 314 33.57 -16.09 -2.82
CA GLU A 314 32.57 -15.94 -3.88
C GLU A 314 31.90 -17.27 -4.25
N VAL A 315 32.66 -18.38 -4.26
CA VAL A 315 32.10 -19.74 -4.43
C VAL A 315 31.14 -20.08 -3.29
N HIS A 316 31.47 -19.70 -2.06
CA HIS A 316 30.62 -19.91 -0.89
C HIS A 316 29.31 -19.12 -1.01
N LYS A 317 29.40 -17.82 -1.31
CA LYS A 317 28.22 -16.95 -1.53
C LYS A 317 27.31 -17.49 -2.64
N ALA A 318 27.89 -17.95 -3.76
CA ALA A 318 27.11 -18.54 -4.84
C ALA A 318 26.40 -19.84 -4.40
N LYS A 319 27.01 -20.62 -3.49
CA LYS A 319 26.40 -21.82 -2.91
C LYS A 319 25.28 -21.47 -1.93
N GLU A 320 25.46 -20.47 -1.08
CA GLU A 320 24.42 -19.97 -0.17
C GLU A 320 23.20 -19.48 -0.96
N GLN A 321 23.40 -18.66 -2.00
CA GLN A 321 22.31 -18.21 -2.88
C GLN A 321 21.55 -19.35 -3.54
N LEU A 322 22.24 -20.46 -3.86
CA LEU A 322 21.63 -21.64 -4.43
C LEU A 322 20.81 -22.40 -3.38
N LEU A 323 21.32 -22.53 -2.16
CA LEU A 323 20.58 -23.12 -1.03
C LEU A 323 19.35 -22.29 -0.69
N GLU A 324 19.46 -20.96 -0.60
CA GLU A 324 18.33 -20.07 -0.39
C GLU A 324 17.25 -20.30 -1.45
N LEU A 325 17.63 -20.35 -2.73
CA LEU A 325 16.68 -20.61 -3.82
C LEU A 325 15.99 -21.98 -3.73
N GLU A 326 16.64 -22.98 -3.14
CA GLU A 326 16.09 -24.33 -2.96
C GLU A 326 15.14 -24.43 -1.76
N HIS A 327 15.40 -23.67 -0.69
CA HIS A 327 14.60 -23.71 0.55
C HIS A 327 13.48 -22.67 0.53
N ASP A 328 13.74 -21.47 0.03
CA ASP A 328 12.79 -20.37 -0.07
C ASP A 328 11.98 -20.50 -1.37
N THR A 329 10.94 -21.33 -1.29
CA THR A 329 10.07 -21.63 -2.43
C THR A 329 8.77 -20.85 -2.32
N GLU A 330 8.44 -20.13 -3.39
CA GLU A 330 7.17 -19.39 -3.45
C GLU A 330 5.98 -20.35 -3.59
N LEU A 331 5.03 -20.24 -2.66
CA LEU A 331 3.77 -20.98 -2.69
C LEU A 331 2.65 -20.08 -3.21
N GLN A 332 1.91 -20.56 -4.21
CA GLN A 332 0.72 -19.87 -4.70
C GLN A 332 -0.53 -20.37 -3.98
N ILE A 333 -1.19 -19.47 -3.24
CA ILE A 333 -2.42 -19.77 -2.50
C ILE A 333 -3.54 -18.93 -3.09
N VAL A 334 -4.63 -19.58 -3.50
CA VAL A 334 -5.83 -18.89 -4.00
C VAL A 334 -6.80 -18.70 -2.83
N MET A 335 -7.10 -17.44 -2.51
CA MET A 335 -8.01 -17.06 -1.46
C MET A 335 -9.14 -16.18 -2.00
N LYS A 336 -10.30 -16.23 -1.36
CA LYS A 336 -11.41 -15.32 -1.67
C LYS A 336 -11.06 -13.94 -1.14
N GLN A 337 -11.37 -12.89 -1.91
CA GLN A 337 -11.01 -11.50 -1.58
C GLN A 337 -11.41 -11.06 -0.16
N ARG A 338 -12.54 -11.55 0.36
CA ARG A 338 -13.02 -11.23 1.73
C ARG A 338 -12.15 -11.81 2.86
N VAL A 339 -11.21 -12.71 2.56
CA VAL A 339 -10.28 -13.30 3.54
C VAL A 339 -8.97 -12.49 3.60
N ILE A 340 -8.73 -11.63 2.62
CA ILE A 340 -7.54 -10.78 2.54
C ILE A 340 -7.93 -9.42 3.14
N GLU A 341 -7.27 -9.04 4.24
CA GLU A 341 -7.51 -7.76 4.92
C GLU A 341 -6.69 -6.59 4.32
N ILE A 342 -5.79 -6.91 3.39
CA ILE A 342 -4.89 -5.96 2.75
C ILE A 342 -5.55 -5.34 1.52
N THR A 343 -5.38 -4.03 1.35
CA THR A 343 -5.81 -3.32 0.14
C THR A 343 -4.92 -3.70 -1.04
N THR A 344 -5.48 -4.45 -2.00
CA THR A 344 -4.73 -4.89 -3.18
C THR A 344 -4.82 -3.86 -4.32
N THR A 345 -3.69 -3.28 -4.71
CA THR A 345 -3.51 -2.51 -5.95
C THR A 345 -3.20 -3.43 -7.15
N GLY A 346 -2.78 -4.66 -6.88
CA GLY A 346 -2.41 -5.67 -7.90
C GLY A 346 -0.90 -5.83 -8.05
N LEU A 347 -0.10 -5.12 -7.25
CA LEU A 347 1.34 -5.25 -7.19
C LEU A 347 1.74 -6.29 -6.14
N ILE A 348 2.87 -6.98 -6.35
CA ILE A 348 3.39 -7.95 -5.37
C ILE A 348 3.82 -7.24 -4.08
N SER A 349 4.27 -5.99 -4.18
CA SER A 349 4.67 -5.16 -3.03
C SER A 349 3.53 -4.88 -2.04
N ASP A 350 2.27 -5.05 -2.45
CA ASP A 350 1.13 -4.95 -1.53
C ASP A 350 1.24 -5.98 -0.39
N PHE A 351 2.01 -7.06 -0.59
CA PHE A 351 2.12 -8.17 0.35
C PHE A 351 3.43 -8.19 1.16
N ASP A 352 4.28 -7.16 1.05
CA ASP A 352 5.58 -7.15 1.74
C ASP A 352 5.42 -7.18 3.28
N ASP A 353 4.40 -6.49 3.80
CA ASP A 353 4.04 -6.48 5.23
C ASP A 353 2.93 -7.49 5.58
N ALA A 354 2.65 -8.45 4.70
CA ALA A 354 1.58 -9.43 4.89
C ALA A 354 2.00 -10.61 5.77
N VAL A 355 1.11 -11.05 6.66
CA VAL A 355 1.29 -12.25 7.47
C VAL A 355 0.15 -13.23 7.23
N LEU A 356 0.49 -14.50 7.02
CA LEU A 356 -0.50 -15.58 6.89
C LEU A 356 -0.93 -16.08 8.27
N ILE A 357 -2.19 -15.86 8.62
CA ILE A 357 -2.78 -16.29 9.90
C ILE A 357 -3.70 -17.49 9.68
N THR A 358 -3.59 -18.51 10.55
CA THR A 358 -4.47 -19.68 10.46
C THR A 358 -5.88 -19.35 10.99
N SER A 359 -6.94 -19.83 10.32
CA SER A 359 -8.32 -19.54 10.76
C SER A 359 -8.64 -19.99 12.19
N LYS A 360 -7.91 -20.98 12.72
CA LYS A 360 -8.02 -21.42 14.12
C LYS A 360 -7.70 -20.29 15.11
N GLN A 361 -6.64 -19.52 14.84
CA GLN A 361 -6.25 -18.39 15.67
C GLN A 361 -7.30 -17.27 15.61
N ALA A 362 -7.74 -16.90 14.40
CA ALA A 362 -8.79 -15.89 14.22
C ALA A 362 -10.11 -16.29 14.90
N LYS A 363 -10.52 -17.56 14.78
CA LYS A 363 -11.72 -18.10 15.47
C LYS A 363 -11.57 -18.08 16.99
N SER A 364 -10.39 -18.43 17.51
CA SER A 364 -10.10 -18.38 18.95
C SER A 364 -10.24 -16.95 19.50
N VAL A 365 -9.66 -15.97 18.82
CA VAL A 365 -9.80 -14.55 19.17
C VAL A 365 -11.27 -14.13 19.13
N ASN A 366 -12.00 -14.48 18.07
CA ASN A 366 -13.42 -14.16 17.97
C ASN A 366 -14.27 -14.79 19.11
N GLN A 367 -13.92 -15.98 19.56
CA GLN A 367 -14.57 -16.59 20.73
C GLN A 367 -14.28 -15.83 22.02
N LEU A 368 -13.04 -15.36 22.21
CA LEU A 368 -12.67 -14.52 23.35
C LEU A 368 -13.41 -13.17 23.31
N VAL A 369 -13.49 -12.54 22.13
CA VAL A 369 -14.24 -11.29 21.94
C VAL A 369 -15.72 -11.47 22.27
N LYS A 370 -16.34 -12.58 21.82
CA LYS A 370 -17.73 -12.90 22.16
C LYS A 370 -17.91 -13.07 23.67
N LYS A 371 -17.05 -13.86 24.33
CA LYS A 371 -17.10 -14.05 25.79
C LYS A 371 -16.98 -12.73 26.55
N ALA A 372 -16.07 -11.84 26.13
CA ALA A 372 -15.93 -10.51 26.71
C ALA A 372 -17.17 -9.64 26.46
N GLY A 373 -17.77 -9.73 25.27
CA GLY A 373 -19.03 -9.08 24.94
C GLY A 373 -20.19 -9.55 25.82
N ASP A 374 -20.33 -10.86 26.03
CA ASP A 374 -21.36 -11.46 26.89
C ASP A 374 -21.20 -11.01 28.34
N GLN A 375 -19.97 -10.96 28.85
CA GLN A 375 -19.67 -10.42 30.19
C GLN A 375 -20.08 -8.94 30.31
N LYS A 376 -19.76 -8.11 29.30
CA LYS A 376 -20.16 -6.72 29.27
C LYS A 376 -21.68 -6.56 29.27
N LEU A 377 -22.39 -7.36 28.47
CA LEU A 377 -23.85 -7.36 28.42
C LEU A 377 -24.47 -7.78 29.76
N ALA A 378 -23.91 -8.81 30.41
CA ALA A 378 -24.36 -9.24 31.73
C ALA A 378 -24.21 -8.12 32.78
N VAL A 379 -23.07 -7.42 32.79
CA VAL A 379 -22.86 -6.27 33.68
C VAL A 379 -23.81 -5.12 33.35
N MET A 380 -24.07 -4.83 32.08
CA MET A 380 -25.06 -3.82 31.67
C MET A 380 -26.48 -4.19 32.13
N GLN A 381 -26.86 -5.46 32.02
CA GLN A 381 -28.15 -5.94 32.53
C GLN A 381 -28.25 -5.83 34.05
N GLN A 382 -27.20 -6.21 34.78
CA GLN A 382 -27.16 -6.03 36.23
C GLN A 382 -27.27 -4.55 36.61
N THR A 383 -26.55 -3.67 35.92
CA THR A 383 -26.57 -2.22 36.18
C THR A 383 -27.96 -1.62 35.91
N THR A 384 -28.62 -2.03 34.82
CA THR A 384 -29.98 -1.57 34.51
C THR A 384 -31.00 -2.06 35.53
N ASN A 385 -30.92 -3.32 35.96
CA ASN A 385 -31.77 -3.85 37.03
C ASN A 385 -31.55 -3.14 38.37
N LEU A 386 -30.29 -2.83 38.71
CA LEU A 386 -29.96 -2.03 39.90
C LEU A 386 -30.59 -0.64 39.82
N ASN A 387 -30.48 0.05 38.67
CA ASN A 387 -31.09 1.36 38.49
C ASN A 387 -32.63 1.32 38.60
N GLN A 388 -33.28 0.28 38.07
CA GLN A 388 -34.71 0.08 38.26
C GLN A 388 -35.07 -0.13 39.74
N SER A 389 -34.30 -0.96 40.46
CA SER A 389 -34.48 -1.19 41.89
C SER A 389 -34.31 0.09 42.71
N ILE A 390 -33.27 0.90 42.40
CA ILE A 390 -33.04 2.20 43.02
C ILE A 390 -34.24 3.12 42.78
N LEU A 391 -34.74 3.20 41.54
CA LEU A 391 -35.89 4.03 41.21
C LEU A 391 -37.15 3.62 42.00
N CYS A 392 -37.43 2.31 42.11
CA CYS A 392 -38.52 1.80 42.93
C CYS A 392 -38.36 2.19 44.41
N LYS A 393 -37.14 2.04 44.96
CA LYS A 393 -36.85 2.41 46.35
C LYS A 393 -36.96 3.91 46.59
N GLU A 394 -36.54 4.74 45.65
CA GLU A 394 -36.73 6.19 45.72
C GLU A 394 -38.21 6.55 45.72
N TRP A 395 -39.02 5.89 44.88
CA TRP A 395 -40.46 6.10 44.86
C TRP A 395 -41.13 5.70 46.18
N GLU A 396 -40.78 4.53 46.73
CA GLU A 396 -41.26 4.07 48.05
C GLU A 396 -40.90 5.08 49.14
N HIS A 397 -39.66 5.58 49.12
CA HIS A 397 -39.20 6.61 50.06
C HIS A 397 -40.02 7.89 49.95
N ARG A 398 -40.31 8.36 48.72
CA ARG A 398 -41.16 9.55 48.50
C ARG A 398 -42.58 9.33 48.99
N LYS A 399 -43.18 8.17 48.74
CA LYS A 399 -44.52 7.81 49.24
C LYS A 399 -44.58 7.89 50.77
N LEU A 400 -43.65 7.21 51.45
CA LEU A 400 -43.60 7.20 52.92
C LEU A 400 -43.38 8.60 53.50
N ARG A 401 -42.55 9.43 52.85
CA ARG A 401 -42.39 10.84 53.26
C ARG A 401 -43.69 11.64 53.15
N MET A 402 -44.49 11.41 52.11
CA MET A 402 -45.78 12.08 51.96
C MET A 402 -46.77 11.63 53.04
N GLU A 403 -46.80 10.34 53.35
CA GLU A 403 -47.64 9.77 54.41
C GLU A 403 -47.26 10.32 55.79
N ILE A 404 -45.96 10.42 56.09
CA ILE A 404 -45.47 11.08 57.32
C ILE A 404 -45.95 12.52 57.38
N LYS A 405 -45.87 13.27 56.27
CA LYS A 405 -46.32 14.66 56.22
C LYS A 405 -47.83 14.77 56.43
N ASP A 406 -48.61 13.86 55.86
CA ASP A 406 -50.06 13.84 56.04
C ASP A 406 -50.46 13.52 57.49
N LEU A 407 -49.80 12.55 58.11
CA LEU A 407 -49.97 12.24 59.54
C LEU A 407 -49.58 13.42 60.44
N GLN A 408 -48.49 14.13 60.11
CA GLN A 408 -48.09 15.35 60.82
C GLN A 408 -49.15 16.44 60.69
N ASN A 409 -49.72 16.63 59.50
CA ASN A 409 -50.81 17.59 59.29
C ASN A 409 -52.07 17.17 60.06
N HIS A 410 -52.40 15.87 60.09
CA HIS A 410 -53.54 15.37 60.83
C HIS A 410 -53.37 15.58 62.34
N LEU A 411 -52.17 15.31 62.87
CA LEU A 411 -51.81 15.59 64.26
C LEU A 411 -51.94 17.09 64.55
N HIS A 412 -51.39 17.95 63.69
CA HIS A 412 -51.51 19.40 63.83
C HIS A 412 -52.98 19.87 63.83
N ASN A 413 -53.81 19.29 62.96
CA ASN A 413 -55.25 19.58 62.93
C ASN A 413 -55.92 19.19 64.25
N LEU A 414 -55.60 18.02 64.80
CA LEU A 414 -56.11 17.57 66.10
C LEU A 414 -55.64 18.47 67.26
N GLU A 415 -54.36 18.87 67.28
CA GLU A 415 -53.81 19.80 68.28
C GLU A 415 -54.43 21.21 68.18
N SER A 416 -54.68 21.68 66.95
CA SER A 416 -55.29 22.98 66.68
C SER A 416 -56.81 23.01 66.95
N MET A 417 -57.43 21.84 67.08
CA MET A 417 -58.86 21.72 67.33
C MET A 417 -59.18 22.17 68.75
N LYS A 418 -59.74 23.38 68.87
CA LYS A 418 -60.25 23.88 70.15
C LYS A 418 -61.49 23.09 70.52
N VAL A 419 -61.48 22.43 71.68
CA VAL A 419 -62.66 21.76 72.23
C VAL A 419 -63.69 22.83 72.56
N THR A 420 -64.69 22.99 71.70
CA THR A 420 -65.77 23.94 71.91
C THR A 420 -66.72 23.42 72.99
N THR A 421 -67.45 24.34 73.63
CA THR A 421 -68.45 24.00 74.66
C THR A 421 -69.50 23.01 74.17
N ASP A 422 -69.77 22.93 72.86
CA ASP A 422 -70.71 21.97 72.29
C ASP A 422 -70.14 20.56 72.21
N ILE A 423 -68.85 20.41 71.88
CA ILE A 423 -68.15 19.11 71.93
C ILE A 423 -68.02 18.66 73.39
N GLN A 424 -67.74 19.59 74.31
CA GLN A 424 -67.68 19.31 75.74
C GLN A 424 -69.04 18.90 76.30
N LYS A 425 -70.12 19.63 75.95
CA LYS A 425 -71.50 19.26 76.31
C LYS A 425 -71.94 17.96 75.67
N PHE A 426 -71.52 17.65 74.44
CA PHE A 426 -71.80 16.38 73.79
C PHE A 426 -71.13 15.20 74.51
N LEU A 427 -69.84 15.34 74.85
CA LEU A 427 -69.11 14.33 75.61
C LEU A 427 -69.64 14.18 77.05
N CYS A 428 -69.97 15.28 77.74
CA CYS A 428 -70.57 15.26 79.07
C CYS A 428 -72.01 14.69 79.07
N ARG A 429 -72.86 15.07 78.11
CA ARG A 429 -74.22 14.49 77.97
C ARG A 429 -74.19 13.00 77.66
N ARG A 430 -73.18 12.52 76.94
CA ARG A 430 -72.98 11.08 76.70
C ARG A 430 -72.48 10.33 77.95
N LEU A 431 -71.79 11.01 78.87
CA LEU A 431 -71.36 10.46 80.16
C LEU A 431 -72.46 10.49 81.23
N GLU A 432 -73.42 11.43 81.19
CA GLU A 432 -74.45 11.63 82.23
C GLU A 432 -75.80 10.90 81.97
N GLY A 433 -75.99 10.25 80.82
CA GLY A 433 -77.09 9.28 80.62
C GLY A 433 -78.53 9.81 80.73
N ILE A 434 -78.78 11.11 80.51
CA ILE A 434 -80.14 11.68 80.55
C ILE A 434 -80.84 11.52 79.18
N SER A 435 -81.97 10.81 79.20
CA SER A 435 -82.73 10.37 78.00
C SER A 435 -83.59 11.46 77.34
N GLU A 436 -83.63 11.40 76.01
CA GLU A 436 -83.94 12.40 74.98
C GLU A 436 -85.41 12.86 74.84
N SER A 437 -86.27 12.66 75.83
CA SER A 437 -87.73 12.87 75.64
C SER A 437 -88.16 14.34 75.56
N LYS A 438 -87.38 15.29 76.10
CA LYS A 438 -87.63 16.74 75.94
C LYS A 438 -86.92 17.38 74.73
N SER A 439 -86.01 16.64 74.08
CA SER A 439 -85.26 17.12 72.90
C SER A 439 -86.07 16.97 71.60
N ILE A 440 -86.89 15.93 71.50
CA ILE A 440 -87.62 15.59 70.26
C ILE A 440 -88.64 16.67 69.87
N LEU A 441 -89.28 17.35 70.84
CA LEU A 441 -90.22 18.44 70.55
C LEU A 441 -89.52 19.76 70.17
N SER A 442 -88.29 19.97 70.62
CA SER A 442 -87.42 21.09 70.22
C SER A 442 -86.88 20.85 68.80
N ILE A 443 -86.35 19.64 68.56
CA ILE A 443 -85.85 19.19 67.26
C ILE A 443 -86.97 19.18 66.22
N GLY A 444 -88.22 18.82 66.57
CA GLY A 444 -89.34 18.85 65.63
C GLY A 444 -89.64 20.26 65.09
N ARG A 445 -89.49 21.29 65.93
CA ARG A 445 -89.64 22.69 65.50
C ARG A 445 -88.42 23.18 64.72
N GLU A 446 -87.22 22.77 65.12
CA GLU A 446 -85.98 23.07 64.37
C GLU A 446 -85.99 22.40 62.99
N ILE A 447 -86.42 21.15 62.86
CA ILE A 447 -86.56 20.43 61.58
C ILE A 447 -87.53 21.16 60.65
N SER A 448 -88.65 21.69 61.18
CA SER A 448 -89.61 22.44 60.36
C SER A 448 -89.02 23.75 59.84
N LEU A 449 -88.23 24.45 60.66
CA LEU A 449 -87.50 25.65 60.25
C LEU A 449 -86.37 25.34 59.26
N LEU A 450 -85.64 24.25 59.51
CA LEU A 450 -84.56 23.76 58.64
C LEU A 450 -85.09 23.31 57.28
N LYS A 451 -86.27 22.68 57.26
CA LYS A 451 -86.94 22.30 56.01
C LYS A 451 -87.30 23.53 55.18
N LYS A 452 -87.83 24.58 55.81
CA LYS A 452 -88.10 25.86 55.13
C LYS A 452 -86.83 26.58 54.67
N SER A 453 -85.72 26.51 55.43
CA SER A 453 -84.45 27.07 54.96
C SER A 453 -83.87 26.27 53.80
N TYR A 454 -83.98 24.93 53.84
CA TYR A 454 -83.51 24.09 52.73
C TYR A 454 -84.34 24.31 51.47
N GLU A 455 -85.65 24.44 51.58
CA GLU A 455 -86.52 24.81 50.44
C GLU A 455 -86.10 26.14 49.81
N LYS A 456 -85.71 27.14 50.62
CA LYS A 456 -85.12 28.39 50.11
C LYS A 456 -83.76 28.20 49.45
N THR A 457 -82.84 27.46 50.07
CA THR A 457 -81.52 27.20 49.45
C THR A 457 -81.64 26.38 48.17
N ILE A 458 -82.63 25.49 48.07
CA ILE A 458 -82.89 24.74 46.84
C ILE A 458 -83.38 25.70 45.76
N GLN A 459 -84.27 26.66 46.09
CA GLN A 459 -84.66 27.71 45.14
C GLN A 459 -83.48 28.57 44.71
N GLU A 460 -82.62 29.00 45.63
CA GLU A 460 -81.41 29.79 45.30
C GLU A 460 -80.42 29.00 44.42
N ILE A 461 -80.24 27.69 44.68
CA ILE A 461 -79.41 26.82 43.85
C ILE A 461 -80.06 26.61 42.47
N GLN A 462 -81.39 26.49 42.39
CA GLN A 462 -82.11 26.41 41.12
C GLN A 462 -81.95 27.69 40.30
N GLU A 463 -82.06 28.87 40.91
CA GLU A 463 -81.79 30.15 40.26
C GLU A 463 -80.33 30.27 39.79
N HIS A 464 -79.38 29.81 40.62
CA HIS A 464 -77.97 29.76 40.24
C HIS A 464 -77.67 28.76 39.11
N LEU A 465 -78.36 27.62 39.06
CA LEU A 465 -78.26 26.66 37.96
C LEU A 465 -78.82 27.25 36.67
N ASP A 466 -79.97 27.94 36.73
CA ASP A 466 -80.54 28.62 35.56
C ASP A 466 -79.60 29.72 35.04
N ASP A 467 -78.93 30.46 35.93
CA ASP A 467 -77.95 31.47 35.52
C ASP A 467 -76.64 30.86 35.00
N LEU A 468 -76.22 29.70 35.52
CA LEU A 468 -75.11 28.94 34.96
C LEU A 468 -75.45 28.38 33.58
N ASP A 469 -76.66 27.87 33.37
CA ASP A 469 -77.12 27.38 32.07
C ASP A 469 -77.19 28.51 31.04
N LYS A 470 -77.62 29.71 31.43
CA LYS A 470 -77.52 30.92 30.58
C LYS A 470 -76.07 31.25 30.24
N LYS A 471 -75.15 31.16 31.21
CA LYS A 471 -73.70 31.39 30.98
C LYS A 471 -73.10 30.34 30.06
N ILE A 472 -73.44 29.06 30.24
CA ILE A 472 -73.00 27.95 29.38
C ILE A 472 -73.52 28.15 27.96
N SER A 473 -74.79 28.54 27.80
CA SER A 473 -75.37 28.87 26.49
C SER A 473 -74.66 30.04 25.81
N ALA A 474 -74.36 31.10 26.56
CA ALA A 474 -73.58 32.24 26.05
C ALA A 474 -72.16 31.83 25.64
N GLN A 475 -71.49 31.00 26.45
CA GLN A 475 -70.14 30.51 26.15
C GLN A 475 -70.13 29.56 24.96
N ASN A 476 -71.13 28.69 24.81
CA ASN A 476 -71.27 27.81 23.64
C ASN A 476 -71.47 28.62 22.36
N LYS A 477 -72.26 29.71 22.40
CA LYS A 477 -72.37 30.64 21.26
C LYS A 477 -71.06 31.36 20.95
N ALA A 478 -70.27 31.71 21.97
CA ALA A 478 -68.95 32.30 21.78
C ALA A 478 -67.94 31.30 21.18
N ASN A 479 -67.96 30.05 21.65
CA ASN A 479 -67.14 28.97 21.10
C ASN A 479 -67.51 28.68 19.64
N GLN A 480 -68.79 28.61 19.29
CA GLN A 480 -69.22 28.46 17.89
C GLN A 480 -68.71 29.60 16.99
N LYS A 481 -68.68 30.84 17.50
CA LYS A 481 -68.09 31.97 16.76
C LYS A 481 -66.57 31.84 16.60
N MET A 482 -65.88 31.36 17.64
CA MET A 482 -64.44 31.08 17.58
C MET A 482 -64.13 29.96 16.59
N ASP A 483 -64.89 28.87 16.61
CA ASP A 483 -64.75 27.75 15.68
C ASP A 483 -64.99 28.18 14.23
N ALA A 484 -66.01 29.01 13.98
CA ALA A 484 -66.24 29.59 12.67
C ALA A 484 -65.04 30.44 12.20
N LYS A 485 -64.43 31.19 13.12
CA LYS A 485 -63.24 32.00 12.82
C LYS A 485 -61.97 31.17 12.61
N VAL A 486 -61.83 30.05 13.32
CA VAL A 486 -60.76 29.08 13.09
C VAL A 486 -60.92 28.43 11.72
N ALA A 487 -62.14 28.09 11.31
CA ALA A 487 -62.41 27.55 9.99
C ALA A 487 -62.05 28.56 8.87
N GLU A 488 -62.43 29.83 9.04
CA GLU A 488 -62.07 30.92 8.13
C GLU A 488 -60.54 31.07 8.01
N LEU A 489 -59.84 31.19 9.13
CA LEU A 489 -58.38 31.28 9.15
C LEU A 489 -57.69 30.03 8.56
N THR A 490 -58.31 28.86 8.69
CA THR A 490 -57.77 27.63 8.10
C THR A 490 -57.85 27.66 6.58
N VAL A 491 -58.93 28.23 6.02
CA VAL A 491 -59.05 28.47 4.57
C VAL A 491 -57.95 29.44 4.12
N ASP A 492 -57.78 30.58 4.80
CA ASP A 492 -56.75 31.57 4.48
C ASP A 492 -55.33 30.97 4.51
N VAL A 493 -55.02 30.17 5.54
CA VAL A 493 -53.71 29.51 5.66
C VAL A 493 -53.51 28.50 4.53
N ASN A 494 -54.54 27.75 4.15
CA ASN A 494 -54.46 26.80 3.04
C ASN A 494 -54.25 27.52 1.70
N GLU A 495 -54.91 28.66 1.48
CA GLU A 495 -54.70 29.50 0.29
C GLU A 495 -53.26 30.07 0.25
N GLN A 496 -52.74 30.55 1.39
CA GLN A 496 -51.35 31.01 1.46
C GLN A 496 -50.33 29.88 1.25
N GLN A 497 -50.60 28.67 1.76
CA GLN A 497 -49.77 27.50 1.50
C GLN A 497 -49.80 27.10 0.03
N LEU A 498 -50.96 27.16 -0.63
CA LEU A 498 -51.09 26.90 -2.05
C LEU A 498 -50.28 27.90 -2.89
N LEU A 499 -50.39 29.19 -2.57
CA LEU A 499 -49.60 30.25 -3.22
C LEU A 499 -48.09 30.05 -3.04
N ARG A 500 -47.64 29.73 -1.82
CA ARG A 500 -46.24 29.42 -1.52
C ARG A 500 -45.74 28.18 -2.28
N ASN A 501 -46.58 27.15 -2.40
CA ASN A 501 -46.22 25.93 -3.13
C ASN A 501 -46.12 26.18 -4.65
N LEU A 502 -47.00 27.02 -5.20
CA LEU A 502 -46.92 27.47 -6.60
C LEU A 502 -45.67 28.32 -6.87
N GLU A 503 -45.31 29.24 -5.98
CA GLU A 503 -44.06 30.01 -6.07
C GLU A 503 -42.81 29.12 -5.97
N PHE A 504 -42.83 28.12 -5.09
CA PHE A 504 -41.70 27.20 -4.93
C PHE A 504 -41.52 26.32 -6.17
N ALA A 505 -42.62 25.86 -6.78
CA ALA A 505 -42.60 25.11 -8.03
C ALA A 505 -42.05 25.95 -9.21
N SER A 506 -42.47 27.22 -9.32
CA SER A 506 -41.98 28.16 -10.35
C SER A 506 -40.49 28.49 -10.19
N ARG A 507 -40.00 28.70 -8.96
CA ARG A 507 -38.56 28.92 -8.72
C ARG A 507 -37.72 27.68 -9.08
N GLN A 508 -38.26 26.47 -8.89
CA GLN A 508 -37.56 25.24 -9.23
C GLN A 508 -37.44 25.04 -10.76
N THR A 509 -38.43 25.46 -11.54
CA THR A 509 -38.37 25.45 -13.01
C THR A 509 -37.36 26.47 -13.54
N ASP A 510 -37.32 27.67 -12.98
CA ASP A 510 -36.42 28.74 -13.41
C ASP A 510 -34.94 28.42 -13.13
N VAL A 511 -34.65 27.79 -11.98
CA VAL A 511 -33.29 27.34 -11.64
C VAL A 511 -32.81 26.24 -12.59
N LYS A 512 -33.69 25.29 -12.96
CA LYS A 512 -33.37 24.25 -13.94
C LYS A 512 -33.10 24.83 -15.33
N GLN A 513 -33.90 25.82 -15.77
CA GLN A 513 -33.70 26.49 -17.06
C GLN A 513 -32.43 27.36 -17.08
N ARG A 514 -32.10 28.07 -15.99
CA ARG A 514 -30.82 28.78 -15.84
C ARG A 514 -29.63 27.82 -15.88
N MET A 515 -29.69 26.70 -15.17
CA MET A 515 -28.62 25.69 -15.18
C MET A 515 -28.40 25.11 -16.58
N ALA A 516 -29.48 24.76 -17.29
CA ALA A 516 -29.39 24.26 -18.67
C ALA A 516 -28.80 25.31 -19.64
N SER A 517 -29.13 26.60 -19.45
CA SER A 517 -28.60 27.70 -20.25
C SER A 517 -27.10 27.94 -19.99
N ILE A 518 -26.66 27.82 -18.73
CA ILE A 518 -25.24 27.93 -18.35
C ILE A 518 -24.43 26.78 -18.96
N VAL A 519 -24.94 25.55 -18.91
CA VAL A 519 -24.28 24.37 -19.51
C VAL A 519 -24.18 24.52 -21.03
N LYS A 520 -25.26 24.95 -21.71
CA LYS A 520 -25.22 25.21 -23.16
C LYS A 520 -24.23 26.32 -23.52
N ARG A 521 -24.18 27.41 -22.73
CA ARG A 521 -23.22 28.50 -22.95
C ARG A 521 -21.77 28.03 -22.76
N SER A 522 -21.50 27.25 -21.71
CA SER A 522 -20.17 26.67 -21.46
C SER A 522 -19.72 25.78 -22.63
N HIS A 523 -20.62 24.93 -23.13
CA HIS A 523 -20.34 24.07 -24.28
C HIS A 523 -20.05 24.89 -25.56
N LEU A 524 -20.86 25.92 -25.84
CA LEU A 524 -20.64 26.81 -26.99
C LEU A 524 -19.33 27.60 -26.89
N VAL A 525 -18.97 28.09 -25.71
CA VAL A 525 -17.68 28.77 -25.48
C VAL A 525 -16.52 27.81 -25.74
N HIS A 526 -16.63 26.56 -25.30
CA HIS A 526 -15.59 25.56 -25.53
C HIS A 526 -15.43 25.22 -27.02
N VAL A 527 -16.54 25.11 -27.77
CA VAL A 527 -16.52 24.93 -29.22
C VAL A 527 -15.90 26.14 -29.92
N MET A 528 -16.27 27.37 -29.53
CA MET A 528 -15.67 28.58 -30.09
C MET A 528 -14.18 28.69 -29.80
N GLN A 529 -13.72 28.34 -28.59
CA GLN A 529 -12.30 28.31 -28.26
C GLN A 529 -11.53 27.31 -29.13
N LYS A 530 -12.11 26.12 -29.38
CA LYS A 530 -11.50 25.12 -30.25
C LYS A 530 -11.42 25.58 -31.71
N GLN A 531 -12.51 26.16 -32.23
CA GLN A 531 -12.53 26.74 -33.57
C GLN A 531 -11.57 27.94 -33.70
N HIS A 532 -11.46 28.77 -32.67
CA HIS A 532 -10.52 29.89 -32.66
C HIS A 532 -9.06 29.40 -32.64
N ALA A 533 -8.76 28.35 -31.90
CA ALA A 533 -7.44 27.71 -31.93
C ALA A 533 -7.11 27.12 -33.32
N GLU A 534 -8.08 26.51 -33.99
CA GLU A 534 -7.92 26.03 -35.38
C GLU A 534 -7.71 27.20 -36.36
N ILE A 535 -8.46 28.30 -36.23
CA ILE A 535 -8.26 29.49 -37.07
C ILE A 535 -6.88 30.11 -36.84
N LEU A 536 -6.43 30.20 -35.58
CA LEU A 536 -5.09 30.69 -35.26
C LEU A 536 -4.01 29.77 -35.85
N ALA A 537 -4.17 28.45 -35.76
CA ALA A 537 -3.25 27.51 -36.38
C ALA A 537 -3.20 27.72 -37.91
N LEU A 538 -4.35 27.83 -38.56
CA LEU A 538 -4.44 28.10 -40.00
C LEU A 538 -3.85 29.47 -40.37
N GLN A 539 -4.03 30.51 -39.54
CA GLN A 539 -3.41 31.81 -39.73
C GLN A 539 -1.88 31.73 -39.60
N THR A 540 -1.36 30.99 -38.62
CA THR A 540 0.08 30.78 -38.50
C THR A 540 0.65 29.99 -39.68
N GLU A 541 -0.06 28.99 -40.19
CA GLU A 541 0.34 28.28 -41.41
C GLU A 541 0.32 29.20 -42.63
N LEU A 542 -0.69 30.07 -42.74
CA LEU A 542 -0.80 31.06 -43.81
C LEU A 542 0.34 32.09 -43.72
N GLU A 543 0.66 32.60 -42.53
CA GLU A 543 1.83 33.48 -42.32
C GLU A 543 3.15 32.78 -42.64
N LEU A 544 3.32 31.52 -42.23
CA LEU A 544 4.49 30.70 -42.60
C LEU A 544 4.59 30.48 -44.11
N LEU A 545 3.46 30.33 -44.80
CA LEU A 545 3.41 30.24 -46.26
C LEU A 545 3.67 31.61 -46.93
N HIS A 546 3.18 32.72 -46.36
CA HIS A 546 3.51 34.07 -46.81
C HIS A 546 5.01 34.38 -46.64
N LEU A 547 5.62 33.96 -45.53
CA LEU A 547 7.07 34.06 -45.28
C LEU A 547 7.90 33.21 -46.26
N LYS A 548 7.32 32.14 -46.83
CA LYS A 548 7.96 31.38 -47.92
C LYS A 548 7.88 32.07 -49.28
N ILE A 549 6.95 33.00 -49.48
CA ILE A 549 6.68 33.65 -50.78
C ILE A 549 7.24 35.08 -50.82
N TYR A 550 7.42 35.74 -49.68
CA TYR A 550 7.96 37.11 -49.59
C TYR A 550 9.16 37.21 -48.61
N PRO A 551 10.32 37.76 -49.01
CA PRO A 551 11.46 37.94 -48.12
C PRO A 551 11.18 39.07 -47.11
N THR A 552 11.29 38.78 -45.81
CA THR A 552 11.12 39.75 -44.73
C THR A 552 12.40 40.58 -44.50
N LEU A 553 12.27 41.91 -44.67
CA LEU A 553 13.28 42.90 -44.29
C LEU A 553 13.34 43.02 -42.76
N LYS A 554 14.51 42.74 -42.17
CA LYS A 554 14.77 42.94 -40.73
C LYS A 554 14.86 44.44 -40.43
N HIS A 555 14.00 44.94 -39.55
CA HIS A 555 14.19 46.22 -38.86
C HIS A 555 14.30 45.96 -37.36
N GLU A 556 15.46 46.30 -36.81
CA GLU A 556 15.71 46.39 -35.37
C GLU A 556 14.93 47.60 -34.83
N ILE A 557 14.09 47.38 -33.82
CA ILE A 557 13.39 48.46 -33.11
C ILE A 557 14.00 48.60 -31.72
N ILE A 558 14.40 49.84 -31.45
CA ILE A 558 15.02 50.39 -30.24
C ILE A 558 14.05 50.30 -29.06
N GLN A 559 14.58 49.96 -27.89
CA GLN A 559 13.87 49.87 -26.60
C GLN A 559 13.55 51.27 -26.05
N GLU A 560 12.30 51.47 -25.63
CA GLU A 560 11.90 52.35 -24.51
C GLU A 560 10.99 51.56 -23.55
#